data_AF-A0A948U9C2-F1
#
_entry.id   AF-A0A948U9C2-F1
#
_cell.length_a   1.000
_cell.length_b   1.000
_cell.length_c   1.000
_cell.angle_alpha   90.00
_cell.angle_beta   90.00
_cell.angle_gamma   90.00
#
_symmetry.space_group_name_H-M   'P 1'
#
loop_
_entity.id
_entity.type
_entity.pdbx_description
1 polymer ?
#
loop_
_entity_poly.entity_id
_entity_poly.type
_entity_poly.pdbx_seq_one_letter_code
_entity_poly.pdbx_strand_id
1 'polypeptide(L)'
;MRKKILIGIIVLLSGFLLAGISFYIFGRIVSPSRYTITSSPRVPSQIIETSTAFSEIANSVSPVVVNISTIKVVKREAPSFFNDPFFNFFGPSHDFGSPKKWKEQSLGSGVIVSGDGYIIT
;
A
#
# COMPACT_ATOMS: atom_id res chain seq x y z
N MET A 1 -52.34 38.21 -30.91
CA MET A 1 -51.05 37.49 -30.74
C MET A 1 -50.20 38.02 -29.58
N ARG A 2 -50.06 39.34 -29.39
CA ARG A 2 -49.23 39.96 -28.32
C ARG A 2 -49.58 39.55 -26.87
N LYS A 3 -50.86 39.37 -26.52
CA LYS A 3 -51.28 38.98 -25.14
C LYS A 3 -50.85 37.55 -24.74
N LYS A 4 -50.83 36.59 -25.69
CA LYS A 4 -50.39 35.21 -25.42
C LYS A 4 -48.89 35.14 -25.15
N ILE A 5 -48.11 35.98 -25.85
CA ILE A 5 -46.66 36.12 -25.64
C ILE A 5 -46.38 36.73 -24.26
N LEU A 6 -47.15 37.74 -23.85
CA LEU A 6 -47.01 38.37 -22.53
C LEU A 6 -47.27 37.38 -21.38
N ILE A 7 -48.31 36.56 -21.49
CA ILE A 7 -48.63 35.52 -20.48
C ILE A 7 -47.50 34.47 -20.40
N GLY A 8 -46.97 34.04 -21.55
CA GLY A 8 -45.84 33.12 -21.59
C GLY A 8 -44.59 33.67 -20.90
N ILE A 9 -44.28 34.96 -21.09
CA ILE A 9 -43.14 35.62 -20.44
C ILE A 9 -43.34 35.70 -18.92
N ILE A 10 -44.54 36.01 -18.44
CA ILE A 10 -44.85 36.09 -17.01
C ILE A 10 -44.70 34.72 -16.33
N VAL A 11 -45.17 33.65 -16.97
CA VAL A 11 -45.03 32.28 -16.45
C VAL A 11 -43.56 31.84 -16.41
N LEU A 12 -42.77 32.21 -17.40
CA LEU A 12 -41.36 31.87 -17.46
C LEU A 12 -40.56 32.64 -16.39
N LEU A 13 -40.85 33.93 -16.22
CA LEU A 13 -40.24 34.77 -15.18
C LEU A 13 -40.61 34.28 -13.78
N SER A 14 -41.86 33.92 -13.52
CA SER A 14 -42.27 33.42 -12.21
C SER A 14 -41.61 32.07 -11.88
N GLY A 15 -41.50 31.17 -12.86
CA GLY A 15 -40.79 29.91 -12.72
C GLY A 15 -39.30 30.10 -12.43
N PHE A 16 -38.64 31.01 -13.16
CA PHE A 16 -37.24 31.33 -12.93
C PHE A 16 -36.99 31.93 -11.54
N LEU A 17 -37.88 32.82 -11.08
CA LEU A 17 -37.78 33.44 -9.76
C LEU A 17 -37.92 32.38 -8.64
N LEU A 18 -38.90 31.50 -8.76
CA LEU A 18 -39.15 30.43 -7.78
C LEU A 18 -37.98 29.43 -7.73
N ALA A 19 -37.43 29.05 -8.88
CA ALA A 19 -36.27 28.18 -8.95
C ALA A 19 -35.02 28.82 -8.32
N GLY A 20 -34.78 30.10 -8.59
CA GLY A 20 -33.67 30.85 -8.00
C GLY A 20 -33.77 30.97 -6.48
N ILE A 21 -34.97 31.26 -5.96
CA ILE A 21 -35.22 31.33 -4.51
C ILE A 21 -35.02 29.96 -3.86
N SER A 22 -35.57 28.90 -4.47
CA SER A 22 -35.40 27.53 -3.98
C SER A 22 -33.92 27.13 -3.93
N PHE A 23 -33.16 27.42 -4.99
CA PHE A 23 -31.71 27.16 -5.04
C PHE A 23 -30.93 27.93 -3.98
N TYR A 24 -31.25 29.22 -3.77
CA TYR A 24 -30.61 30.04 -2.75
C TYR A 24 -30.85 29.52 -1.33
N ILE A 25 -32.08 29.11 -1.03
CA ILE A 25 -32.45 28.53 0.28
C ILE A 25 -31.79 27.16 0.45
N PHE A 26 -31.83 26.30 -0.57
CA PHE A 26 -31.22 24.97 -0.53
C PHE A 26 -29.70 25.03 -0.32
N GLY A 27 -29.01 25.97 -0.98
CA GLY A 27 -27.58 26.19 -0.78
C GLY A 27 -27.19 26.67 0.62
N ARG A 28 -28.13 27.28 1.37
CA ARG A 28 -27.91 27.65 2.79
C ARG A 28 -28.16 26.49 3.73
N ILE A 29 -29.19 25.68 3.46
CA ILE A 29 -29.57 24.53 4.30
C ILE A 29 -28.57 23.38 4.14
N VAL A 30 -28.08 23.13 2.92
CA VAL A 30 -26.99 22.18 2.65
C VAL A 30 -25.64 22.87 2.84
N SER A 31 -25.47 23.53 3.99
CA SER A 31 -24.12 23.79 4.48
C SER A 31 -23.58 22.44 4.93
N PRO A 32 -22.50 21.89 4.36
CA PRO A 32 -21.88 20.69 4.90
C PRO A 32 -21.59 20.99 6.36
N SER A 33 -22.10 20.17 7.26
CA SER A 33 -21.79 20.26 8.68
C SER A 33 -20.28 20.18 8.78
N ARG A 34 -19.63 21.34 8.95
CA ARG A 34 -18.24 21.40 9.34
C ARG A 34 -18.25 20.84 10.76
N TYR A 35 -17.98 19.54 10.87
CA TYR A 35 -17.60 18.93 12.12
C TYR A 35 -16.33 19.64 12.54
N THR A 36 -16.50 20.76 13.27
CA THR A 36 -15.41 21.45 13.90
C THR A 36 -14.95 20.52 15.00
N ILE A 37 -13.97 19.67 14.71
CA ILE A 37 -13.24 18.91 15.72
C ILE A 37 -12.37 19.95 16.45
N THR A 38 -12.98 20.71 17.36
CA THR A 38 -12.32 21.75 18.16
C THR A 38 -11.49 21.16 19.31
N SER A 39 -11.52 19.84 19.47
CA SER A 39 -10.73 19.12 20.46
C SER A 39 -9.60 18.38 19.74
N SER A 40 -8.44 19.00 19.63
CA SER A 40 -7.22 18.22 19.40
C SER A 40 -7.16 17.17 20.50
N PRO A 41 -7.01 15.87 20.18
CA PRO A 41 -6.90 14.84 21.20
C PRO A 41 -5.73 15.23 22.13
N ARG A 42 -6.03 15.39 23.41
CA ARG A 42 -5.01 15.69 24.42
C ARG A 42 -4.21 14.42 24.63
N VAL A 43 -3.10 14.29 23.92
CA VAL A 43 -2.13 13.21 24.15
C VAL A 43 -1.45 13.48 25.49
N PRO A 44 -1.47 12.54 26.45
CA PRO A 44 -0.73 12.67 27.69
C PRO A 44 0.77 12.89 27.41
N SER A 45 1.41 13.78 28.16
CA SER A 45 2.85 14.06 28.02
C SER A 45 3.70 12.80 28.13
N GLN A 46 3.30 11.86 29.00
CA GLN A 46 3.95 10.56 29.16
C GLN A 46 4.05 9.77 27.84
N ILE A 47 3.04 9.84 26.95
CA ILE A 47 3.08 9.15 25.65
C ILE A 47 4.10 9.82 24.73
N ILE A 48 4.18 11.15 24.76
CA ILE A 48 5.13 11.92 23.97
C ILE A 48 6.56 11.61 24.43
N GLU A 49 6.81 11.66 25.73
CA GLU A 49 8.11 11.35 26.34
C GLU A 49 8.54 9.90 26.04
N THR A 50 7.62 8.95 26.14
CA THR A 50 7.88 7.54 25.82
C THR A 50 8.23 7.35 24.34
N SER A 51 7.50 8.02 23.45
CA SER A 51 7.77 8.00 22.00
C SER A 51 9.16 8.56 21.68
N THR A 52 9.51 9.69 22.30
CA THR A 52 10.84 10.29 22.18
C THR A 52 11.93 9.33 22.69
N ALA A 53 11.73 8.72 23.85
CA ALA A 53 12.67 7.74 24.40
C ALA A 53 12.89 6.55 23.46
N PHE A 54 11.81 5.99 22.87
CA PHE A 54 11.94 4.92 21.87
C PHE A 54 12.68 5.38 20.62
N SER A 55 12.42 6.60 20.13
CA SER A 55 13.13 7.14 18.97
C SER A 55 14.62 7.34 19.24
N GLU A 56 14.99 7.82 20.43
CA GLU A 56 16.39 8.00 20.81
C GLU A 56 17.14 6.67 20.92
N ILE A 57 16.50 5.67 21.55
CA ILE A 57 17.05 4.31 21.62
C ILE A 57 17.23 3.76 20.20
N ALA A 58 16.18 3.83 19.36
CA ALA A 58 16.24 3.35 17.98
C ALA A 58 17.38 4.02 17.20
N ASN A 59 17.52 5.34 17.31
CA ASN A 59 18.61 6.09 16.65
C ASN A 59 19.99 5.63 17.12
N SER A 60 20.14 5.36 18.43
CA SER A 60 21.41 4.91 19.00
C SER A 60 21.81 3.50 18.57
N VAL A 61 20.84 2.58 18.40
CA VAL A 61 21.11 1.16 18.09
C VAL A 61 21.02 0.82 16.60
N SER A 62 20.39 1.67 15.79
CA SER A 62 20.23 1.47 14.34
C SER A 62 21.54 1.14 13.60
N PRO A 63 22.71 1.74 13.91
CA PRO A 63 23.96 1.41 13.23
C PRO A 63 24.40 -0.06 13.35
N VAL A 64 23.87 -0.79 14.33
CA VAL A 64 24.19 -2.21 14.61
C VAL A 64 23.37 -3.16 13.72
N VAL A 65 22.26 -2.67 13.15
CA VAL A 65 21.36 -3.46 12.30
C VAL A 65 21.79 -3.34 10.84
N VAL A 66 21.94 -4.48 10.17
CA VAL A 66 22.41 -4.56 8.78
C VAL A 66 21.40 -5.27 7.89
N ASN A 67 21.41 -4.92 6.60
CA ASN A 67 20.69 -5.67 5.57
C ASN A 67 21.56 -6.81 5.04
N ILE A 68 21.00 -8.02 4.97
CA ILE A 68 21.67 -9.21 4.50
C ILE A 68 21.02 -9.68 3.21
N SER A 69 21.79 -9.71 2.13
CA SER A 69 21.39 -10.33 0.86
C SER A 69 22.24 -11.58 0.61
N THR A 70 21.59 -12.72 0.47
CA THR A 70 22.27 -14.01 0.24
C THR A 70 21.86 -14.64 -1.08
N ILE A 71 22.79 -15.40 -1.65
CA ILE A 71 22.55 -16.25 -2.82
C ILE A 71 23.04 -17.65 -2.48
N LYS A 72 22.11 -18.60 -2.38
CA LYS A 72 22.38 -20.02 -2.16
C LYS A 72 22.34 -20.76 -3.49
N VAL A 73 23.42 -21.42 -3.85
CA VAL A 73 23.44 -22.30 -5.03
C VAL A 73 23.02 -23.70 -4.59
N VAL A 74 21.80 -24.09 -4.94
CA VAL A 74 21.25 -25.43 -4.63
C VAL A 74 21.29 -26.32 -5.86
N LYS A 75 21.73 -27.56 -5.70
CA LYS A 75 21.54 -28.61 -6.71
C LYS A 75 20.22 -29.28 -6.38
N ARG A 76 19.24 -29.20 -7.28
CA ARG A 76 18.00 -29.98 -7.16
C ARG A 76 18.08 -31.11 -8.16
N GLU A 77 17.88 -32.33 -7.69
CA GLU A 77 17.67 -33.48 -8.57
C GLU A 77 16.39 -33.25 -9.37
N ALA A 78 16.40 -33.67 -10.64
CA ALA A 78 15.21 -33.58 -11.46
C ALA A 78 14.08 -34.43 -10.83
N PRO A 79 12.81 -33.97 -10.84
CA PRO A 79 11.71 -34.77 -10.34
C PRO A 79 11.64 -36.11 -11.07
N SER A 80 11.40 -37.21 -10.33
CA SER A 80 11.38 -38.59 -10.87
C SER A 80 10.26 -38.87 -11.89
N PHE A 81 9.45 -37.88 -12.28
CA PHE A 81 8.43 -38.00 -13.33
C PHE A 81 9.02 -38.18 -14.73
N PHE A 82 10.33 -37.95 -14.92
CA PHE A 82 11.03 -38.25 -16.17
C PHE A 82 11.45 -39.73 -16.30
N ASN A 83 11.13 -40.59 -15.32
CA ASN A 83 11.40 -42.03 -15.36
C ASN A 83 10.22 -42.86 -15.91
N ASP A 84 9.28 -42.25 -16.64
CA ASP A 84 8.19 -42.97 -17.30
C ASP A 84 8.66 -43.57 -18.65
N PRO A 85 8.44 -44.88 -18.91
CA PRO A 85 8.73 -45.52 -20.19
C PRO A 85 8.20 -44.78 -21.43
N PHE A 86 7.06 -44.08 -21.31
CA PHE A 86 6.44 -43.31 -22.40
C PHE A 86 7.24 -42.05 -22.76
N PHE A 87 7.85 -41.37 -21.79
CA PHE A 87 8.61 -40.14 -22.02
C PHE A 87 9.99 -40.41 -22.64
N ASN A 88 10.59 -41.56 -22.32
CA ASN A 88 11.86 -42.03 -22.90
C ASN A 88 11.77 -42.36 -24.40
N PHE A 89 10.57 -42.62 -24.92
CA PHE A 89 10.36 -43.01 -26.32
C PHE A 89 10.04 -41.83 -27.25
N PHE A 90 9.47 -40.72 -26.73
CA PHE A 90 9.01 -39.56 -27.52
C PHE A 90 9.65 -38.21 -27.12
N GLY A 91 10.44 -38.15 -26.05
CA GLY A 91 11.11 -36.92 -25.58
C GLY A 91 12.47 -36.69 -26.24
N PRO A 92 12.98 -35.44 -26.29
CA PRO A 92 14.29 -35.13 -26.85
C PRO A 92 15.39 -35.88 -26.10
N SER A 93 16.14 -36.70 -26.81
CA SER A 93 17.29 -37.41 -26.32
C SER A 93 18.30 -36.44 -25.67
N HIS A 94 18.80 -36.82 -24.49
CA HIS A 94 20.17 -36.59 -24.03
C HIS A 94 20.57 -35.47 -23.03
N ASP A 95 19.67 -34.77 -22.33
CA ASP A 95 20.14 -33.81 -21.30
C ASP A 95 19.40 -33.82 -19.94
N PHE A 96 18.62 -34.86 -19.66
CA PHE A 96 17.81 -34.94 -18.42
C PHE A 96 18.59 -35.35 -17.14
N GLY A 97 19.89 -35.62 -17.23
CA GLY A 97 20.67 -36.20 -16.13
C GLY A 97 21.63 -35.26 -15.40
N SER A 98 21.86 -34.04 -15.88
CA SER A 98 22.81 -33.14 -15.21
C SER A 98 22.10 -32.37 -14.09
N PRO A 99 22.57 -32.44 -12.83
CA PRO A 99 21.97 -31.69 -11.74
C PRO A 99 22.09 -30.19 -12.02
N LYS A 100 20.97 -29.56 -12.39
CA LYS A 100 20.91 -28.13 -12.66
C LYS A 100 21.18 -27.38 -11.36
N LYS A 101 22.15 -26.46 -11.39
CA LYS A 101 22.41 -25.52 -10.30
C LYS A 101 21.32 -24.45 -10.33
N TRP A 102 20.55 -24.33 -9.27
CA TRP A 102 19.58 -23.27 -9.06
C TRP A 102 20.18 -22.23 -8.11
N LYS A 103 19.96 -20.95 -8.40
CA LYS A 103 20.29 -19.86 -7.48
C LYS A 103 19.04 -19.48 -6.72
N GLU A 104 19.08 -19.59 -5.41
CA GLU A 104 18.04 -19.16 -4.49
C GLU A 104 18.53 -17.88 -3.81
N GLN A 105 17.75 -16.81 -3.91
CA GLN A 105 18.10 -15.51 -3.33
C GLN A 105 17.25 -15.28 -2.10
N SER A 106 17.83 -14.69 -1.05
CA SER A 106 17.11 -14.30 0.16
C SER A 106 17.57 -12.94 0.66
N LEU A 107 16.65 -12.24 1.33
CA LEU A 107 16.85 -10.94 1.95
C LEU A 107 16.40 -11.03 3.41
N GLY A 108 17.20 -10.47 4.31
CA GLY A 108 16.91 -10.44 5.74
C GLY A 108 17.64 -9.31 6.45
N SER A 109 17.40 -9.21 7.75
CA SER A 109 18.11 -8.27 8.62
C SER A 109 18.98 -9.05 9.59
N GLY A 110 20.14 -8.50 9.94
CA GLY A 110 20.99 -9.05 10.98
C GLY A 110 21.41 -7.99 12.00
N VAL A 111 21.94 -8.45 13.13
CA VAL A 111 22.45 -7.59 14.21
C VAL A 111 23.92 -7.91 14.45
N ILE A 112 24.77 -6.89 14.47
CA ILE A 112 26.20 -7.01 14.84
C ILE A 112 26.29 -7.16 16.38
N VAL A 113 26.93 -8.21 16.87
CA VAL A 113 27.02 -8.48 18.32
C VAL A 113 28.43 -8.38 18.89
N SER A 114 29.43 -8.14 18.03
CA SER A 114 30.84 -8.02 18.41
C SER A 114 31.57 -6.99 17.55
N GLY A 115 32.59 -6.34 18.12
CA GLY A 115 33.36 -5.27 17.48
C GLY A 115 34.23 -5.70 16.29
N ASP A 116 34.41 -7.02 16.11
CA ASP A 116 35.05 -7.62 14.93
C ASP A 116 34.07 -7.85 13.76
N GLY A 117 32.77 -7.56 13.96
CA GLY A 117 31.75 -7.62 12.91
C GLY A 117 30.95 -8.92 12.86
N TYR A 118 30.91 -9.71 13.93
CA TYR A 118 30.06 -10.92 13.98
C TYR A 118 28.55 -10.57 13.95
N ILE A 119 27.80 -11.19 13.03
CA ILE A 119 26.37 -10.91 12.77
C ILE A 119 25.50 -12.13 13.07
N ILE A 120 24.38 -11.92 13.76
CA ILE A 120 23.32 -12.92 13.99
C ILE A 120 22.08 -12.57 13.15
N THR A 121 21.49 -13.56 12.49
CA THR A 121 20.30 -13.45 11.62
C THR A 121 19.48 -14.73 11.60
#